data_AF-A0A1E5PZI0-F1
#
_entry.id   AF-A0A1E5PZI0-F1
#
_cell.length_a   1.000
_cell.length_b   1.000
_cell.length_c   1.000
_cell.angle_alpha   90.00
_cell.angle_beta   90.00
_cell.angle_gamma   90.00
#
_symmetry.space_group_name_H-M   'P 1'
#
loop_
_entity.id
_entity.type
_entity.pdbx_description
1 polymer ?
#
loop_
_entity_poly.entity_id
_entity_poly.type
_entity_poly.pdbx_seq_one_letter_code
_entity_poly.pdbx_strand_id
1 'polypeptide(L)'
;MHQPSRPEDLDRPELLWARAVTLAVLDAACGDRTEFAVDDDGVWCHTTGAGGWWRLTLLDGPRAVLCGQDPDGSHTHVGGRQVDFLEGGPDWLPWDLLREDADGNLLGFVYWWQDGAWHRIPYPDELPEDGLDGAAPWAGSHEEFLQLALDSRDVPYARRGILAEAVERFVASARERKADEAAVAALLAPAQAVQGPAPRPDVALALAARAGILA
;
A
#
# COMPACT_ATOMS: atom_id res chain seq x y z
N MET A 1 -4.88 -2.62 -14.57
CA MET A 1 -6.14 -2.95 -13.87
C MET A 1 -7.32 -2.56 -14.76
N HIS A 2 -8.56 -2.86 -14.37
CA HIS A 2 -9.73 -2.28 -15.04
C HIS A 2 -9.88 -0.79 -14.71
N GLN A 3 -10.66 -0.06 -15.52
CA GLN A 3 -11.05 1.32 -15.27
C GLN A 3 -12.59 1.42 -15.37
N PRO A 4 -13.30 1.68 -14.27
CA PRO A 4 -12.80 1.70 -12.88
C PRO A 4 -12.32 0.32 -12.41
N SER A 5 -11.45 0.31 -11.39
CA SER A 5 -10.88 -0.93 -10.87
C SER A 5 -11.95 -1.87 -10.31
N ARG A 6 -11.70 -3.17 -10.36
CA ARG A 6 -12.63 -4.20 -9.85
C ARG A 6 -12.05 -4.93 -8.66
N PRO A 7 -12.88 -5.46 -7.74
CA PRO A 7 -12.37 -6.23 -6.61
C PRO A 7 -11.46 -7.40 -7.00
N GLU A 8 -11.75 -8.09 -8.10
CA GLU A 8 -10.93 -9.20 -8.60
C GLU A 8 -9.56 -8.76 -9.17
N ASP A 9 -9.33 -7.47 -9.35
CA ASP A 9 -8.02 -6.94 -9.75
C ASP A 9 -7.01 -6.96 -8.60
N LEU A 10 -7.46 -7.00 -7.34
CA LEU A 10 -6.60 -6.88 -6.17
C LEU A 10 -6.07 -8.26 -5.72
N ASP A 11 -4.78 -8.29 -5.40
CA ASP A 11 -4.17 -9.45 -4.73
C ASP A 11 -4.74 -9.64 -3.32
N ARG A 12 -4.55 -10.83 -2.73
CA ARG A 12 -5.05 -11.14 -1.38
C ARG A 12 -4.46 -10.20 -0.31
N PRO A 13 -5.19 -9.88 0.77
CA PRO A 13 -4.73 -8.93 1.79
C PRO A 13 -3.39 -9.28 2.41
N GLU A 14 -3.10 -10.57 2.61
CA GLU A 14 -1.83 -10.99 3.24
C GLU A 14 -0.63 -10.67 2.34
N LEU A 15 -0.82 -10.71 1.01
CA LEU A 15 0.20 -10.31 0.05
C LEU A 15 0.28 -8.79 -0.08
N LEU A 16 -0.87 -8.08 -0.09
CA LEU A 16 -0.87 -6.62 -0.10
C LEU A 16 -0.16 -6.05 1.12
N TRP A 17 -0.41 -6.63 2.30
CA TRP A 17 0.26 -6.23 3.55
C TRP A 17 1.77 -6.42 3.46
N ALA A 18 2.23 -7.60 3.02
CA ALA A 18 3.65 -7.85 2.86
C ALA A 18 4.31 -6.87 1.88
N ARG A 19 3.65 -6.53 0.77
CA ARG A 19 4.12 -5.51 -0.18
C ARG A 19 4.17 -4.12 0.44
N ALA A 20 3.06 -3.67 1.04
CA ALA A 20 2.95 -2.36 1.68
C ALA A 20 4.01 -2.15 2.77
N VAL A 21 4.18 -3.15 3.64
CA VAL A 21 5.21 -3.11 4.70
C VAL A 21 6.62 -3.11 4.10
N THR A 22 6.87 -3.85 3.02
CA THR A 22 8.18 -3.83 2.35
C THR A 22 8.52 -2.43 1.81
N LEU A 23 7.55 -1.75 1.20
CA LEU A 23 7.71 -0.35 0.76
C LEU A 23 8.01 0.57 1.94
N ALA A 24 7.25 0.44 3.03
CA ALA A 24 7.44 1.24 4.24
C ALA A 24 8.80 0.98 4.92
N VAL A 25 9.26 -0.27 4.96
CA VAL A 25 10.60 -0.64 5.47
C VAL A 25 11.69 0.02 4.63
N LEU A 26 11.61 -0.08 3.29
CA LEU A 26 12.59 0.53 2.40
C LEU A 26 12.60 2.05 2.52
N ASP A 27 11.43 2.67 2.60
CA ASP A 27 11.28 4.12 2.79
C ASP A 27 11.88 4.57 4.12
N ALA A 28 11.48 3.95 5.23
CA ALA A 28 11.98 4.32 6.54
C ALA A 28 13.49 4.05 6.69
N ALA A 29 14.02 3.00 6.08
CA ALA A 29 15.45 2.66 6.20
C ALA A 29 16.34 3.53 5.32
N CYS A 30 15.91 3.84 4.09
CA CYS A 30 16.76 4.39 3.03
C CYS A 30 16.31 5.78 2.52
N GLY A 31 15.10 6.23 2.86
CA GLY A 31 14.55 7.53 2.45
C GLY A 31 15.06 8.70 3.29
N ASP A 32 15.08 9.88 2.67
CA ASP A 32 15.30 11.18 3.32
C ASP A 32 13.99 11.85 3.76
N ARG A 33 12.86 11.34 3.26
CA ARG A 33 11.49 11.69 3.62
C ARG A 33 10.76 10.46 4.15
N THR A 34 9.59 10.68 4.72
CA THR A 34 8.71 9.62 5.23
C THR A 34 7.41 9.69 4.44
N GLU A 35 7.34 8.91 3.37
CA GLU A 35 6.13 8.76 2.54
C GLU A 35 5.18 7.76 3.19
N PHE A 36 5.74 6.80 3.93
CA PHE A 36 5.00 5.72 4.56
C PHE A 36 4.97 5.81 6.08
N ALA A 37 3.83 5.49 6.68
CA ALA A 37 3.70 5.28 8.11
C ALA A 37 3.10 3.90 8.39
N VAL A 38 3.46 3.34 9.55
CA VAL A 38 2.81 2.17 10.11
C VAL A 38 2.34 2.56 11.49
N ASP A 39 1.07 2.35 11.79
CA ASP A 39 0.47 2.60 13.10
C ASP A 39 -0.47 1.46 13.49
N ASP A 40 -1.23 1.66 14.57
CA ASP A 40 -2.17 0.67 15.07
C ASP A 40 -3.34 0.44 14.08
N ASP A 41 -3.57 1.37 13.14
CA ASP A 41 -4.64 1.33 12.15
C ASP A 41 -4.19 0.77 10.79
N GLY A 42 -2.88 0.65 10.52
CA GLY A 42 -2.38 -0.03 9.34
C GLY A 42 -1.10 0.56 8.73
N VAL A 43 -0.95 0.37 7.42
CA VAL A 43 0.11 1.00 6.62
C VAL A 43 -0.51 2.13 5.78
N TRP A 44 0.12 3.28 5.84
CA TRP A 44 -0.28 4.48 5.13
C TRP A 44 0.79 4.89 4.13
N CYS A 45 0.37 5.41 2.98
CA CYS A 45 1.18 6.23 2.10
C CYS A 45 0.52 7.62 2.05
N HIS A 46 1.16 8.62 2.65
CA HIS A 46 0.58 9.97 2.81
C HIS A 46 0.67 10.81 1.54
N THR A 47 1.61 10.48 0.65
CA THR A 47 1.76 11.13 -0.64
C THR A 47 2.39 10.11 -1.58
N THR A 48 1.66 9.74 -2.62
CA THR A 48 2.28 9.09 -3.78
C THR A 48 3.16 10.14 -4.46
N GLY A 49 4.18 9.73 -5.21
CA GLY A 49 5.06 10.67 -5.91
C GLY A 49 4.33 11.68 -6.84
N ALA A 50 3.05 11.46 -7.12
CA ALA A 50 2.17 12.36 -7.86
C ALA A 50 1.18 13.17 -6.98
N GLY A 51 0.95 12.83 -5.71
CA GLY A 51 0.10 13.58 -4.78
C GLY A 51 -1.12 12.83 -4.22
N GLY A 52 -1.33 11.56 -4.58
CA GLY A 52 -2.42 10.73 -4.06
C GLY A 52 -2.08 10.14 -2.69
N TRP A 53 -2.99 9.36 -2.11
CA TRP A 53 -2.74 8.67 -0.85
C TRP A 53 -3.45 7.32 -0.82
N TRP A 54 -2.99 6.43 0.06
CA TRP A 54 -3.72 5.21 0.37
C TRP A 54 -3.44 4.70 1.79
N ARG A 55 -4.37 3.93 2.32
CA ARG A 55 -4.25 3.18 3.57
C ARG A 55 -4.69 1.74 3.37
N LEU A 56 -3.87 0.82 3.88
CA LEU A 56 -4.18 -0.60 4.00
C LEU A 56 -4.25 -0.98 5.48
N THR A 57 -5.41 -1.43 5.92
CA THR A 57 -5.67 -1.89 7.28
C THR A 57 -5.94 -3.40 7.28
N LEU A 58 -5.22 -4.16 8.11
CA LEU A 58 -5.61 -5.53 8.47
C LEU A 58 -6.36 -5.49 9.79
N LEU A 59 -7.53 -6.12 9.83
CA LEU A 59 -8.38 -6.20 11.03
C LEU A 59 -8.40 -7.63 11.57
N ASP A 60 -8.97 -7.80 12.77
CA ASP A 60 -9.17 -9.12 13.36
C ASP A 60 -9.94 -10.06 12.42
N GLY A 61 -9.45 -11.31 12.33
CA GLY A 61 -9.97 -12.32 11.42
C GLY A 61 -9.48 -12.14 9.97
N PRO A 62 -10.17 -12.71 8.98
CA PRO A 62 -9.82 -12.55 7.57
C PRO A 62 -10.48 -11.27 7.02
N ARG A 63 -10.19 -10.11 7.62
CA ARG A 63 -10.77 -8.81 7.23
C ARG A 63 -9.67 -7.80 6.93
N ALA A 64 -9.89 -6.98 5.90
CA ALA A 64 -8.99 -5.91 5.53
C ALA A 64 -9.73 -4.77 4.85
N VAL A 65 -9.16 -3.58 4.85
CA VAL A 65 -9.67 -2.41 4.13
C VAL A 65 -8.52 -1.75 3.37
N LEU A 66 -8.75 -1.44 2.10
CA LEU A 66 -7.87 -0.62 1.27
C LEU A 66 -8.66 0.59 0.79
N CYS A 67 -8.26 1.79 1.18
CA CYS A 67 -8.89 3.03 0.76
C CYS A 67 -7.87 4.08 0.37
N GLY A 68 -8.30 5.10 -0.36
CA GLY A 68 -7.43 6.18 -0.80
C GLY A 68 -8.05 7.03 -1.88
N GLN A 69 -7.21 7.86 -2.49
CA GLN A 69 -7.56 8.77 -3.56
C GLN A 69 -6.34 9.02 -4.45
N ASP A 70 -6.59 9.22 -5.73
CA ASP A 70 -5.60 9.65 -6.70
C ASP A 70 -5.17 11.11 -6.48
N PRO A 71 -4.06 11.54 -7.11
CA PRO A 71 -3.51 12.87 -6.90
C PRO A 71 -4.40 14.07 -7.22
N ASP A 72 -5.30 13.94 -8.19
CA ASP A 72 -6.14 15.04 -8.65
C ASP A 72 -7.59 14.94 -8.15
N GLY A 73 -7.95 13.83 -7.47
CA GLY A 73 -9.30 13.59 -6.94
C GLY A 73 -10.38 13.62 -8.02
N SER A 74 -9.98 13.47 -9.29
CA SER A 74 -10.68 14.04 -10.44
C SER A 74 -11.98 13.31 -10.80
N HIS A 75 -12.19 12.12 -10.23
CA HIS A 75 -13.35 11.28 -10.49
C HIS A 75 -14.16 10.93 -9.24
N THR A 76 -14.04 11.70 -8.17
CA THR A 76 -14.86 11.51 -6.94
C THR A 76 -16.32 11.96 -7.07
N HIS A 77 -16.72 12.51 -8.21
CA HIS A 77 -18.04 13.11 -8.43
C HIS A 77 -18.69 12.66 -9.74
N VAL A 78 -20.00 12.39 -9.70
CA VAL A 78 -20.85 12.13 -10.86
C VAL A 78 -22.01 13.13 -10.88
N GLY A 79 -22.19 13.84 -12.00
CA GLY A 79 -23.26 14.85 -12.12
C GLY A 79 -23.17 15.99 -11.10
N GLY A 80 -21.97 16.33 -10.63
CA GLY A 80 -21.74 17.36 -9.60
C GLY A 80 -22.04 16.91 -8.17
N ARG A 81 -22.30 15.62 -7.94
CA ARG A 81 -22.49 15.02 -6.62
C ARG A 81 -21.33 14.08 -6.32
N GLN A 82 -20.79 14.16 -5.11
CA GLN A 82 -19.78 13.22 -4.64
C GLN A 82 -20.37 11.81 -4.61
N VAL A 83 -19.58 10.83 -5.05
CA VAL A 83 -19.92 9.42 -4.92
C VAL A 83 -19.80 9.01 -3.44
N ASP A 84 -20.80 8.34 -2.90
CA ASP A 84 -20.75 7.80 -1.54
C ASP A 84 -20.03 6.45 -1.55
N PHE A 85 -18.69 6.47 -1.50
CA PHE A 85 -17.85 5.27 -1.50
C PHE A 85 -18.06 4.33 -0.30
N LEU A 86 -18.88 4.72 0.69
CA LEU A 86 -19.18 3.93 1.87
C LEU A 86 -20.58 3.29 1.82
N GLU A 87 -21.37 3.56 0.78
CA GLU A 87 -22.76 3.11 0.68
C GLU A 87 -22.87 1.58 0.78
N GLY A 88 -23.60 1.09 1.79
CA GLY A 88 -23.86 -0.34 1.95
C GLY A 88 -22.67 -1.17 2.42
N GLY A 89 -21.59 -0.53 2.89
CA GLY A 89 -20.47 -1.22 3.55
C GLY A 89 -20.91 -2.01 4.79
N PRO A 90 -20.18 -3.05 5.20
CA PRO A 90 -20.54 -3.84 6.36
C PRO A 90 -20.35 -3.09 7.70
N ASP A 91 -21.05 -3.54 8.74
CA ASP A 91 -21.08 -2.91 10.06
C ASP A 91 -19.72 -2.86 10.77
N TRP A 92 -18.83 -3.78 10.43
CA TRP A 92 -17.49 -3.88 11.02
C TRP A 92 -16.45 -2.95 10.42
N LEU A 93 -16.76 -2.25 9.32
CA LEU A 93 -15.82 -1.27 8.76
C LEU A 93 -15.40 -0.24 9.82
N PRO A 94 -14.18 0.33 9.73
CA PRO A 94 -13.74 1.41 10.60
C PRO A 94 -14.49 2.72 10.25
N TRP A 95 -15.78 2.76 10.58
CA TRP A 95 -16.72 3.77 10.13
C TRP A 95 -16.36 5.19 10.53
N ASP A 96 -15.85 5.39 11.74
CA ASP A 96 -15.52 6.74 12.22
C ASP A 96 -14.38 7.34 11.37
N LEU A 97 -13.34 6.56 11.13
CA LEU A 97 -12.20 6.96 10.30
C LEU A 97 -12.59 7.15 8.83
N LEU A 98 -13.35 6.22 8.26
CA LEU A 98 -13.79 6.30 6.86
C LEU A 98 -14.74 7.48 6.63
N ARG A 99 -15.60 7.82 7.59
CA ARG A 99 -16.48 8.99 7.49
C ARG A 99 -15.72 10.29 7.59
N GLU A 100 -14.71 10.37 8.44
CA GLU A 100 -13.81 11.52 8.49
C GLU A 100 -13.10 11.73 7.14
N ASP A 101 -12.57 10.65 6.55
CA ASP A 101 -11.97 10.69 5.20
C ASP A 101 -13.00 11.13 4.13
N ALA A 102 -14.23 10.63 4.19
CA ALA A 102 -15.31 10.97 3.26
C ALA A 102 -15.73 12.45 3.36
N ASP A 103 -15.91 12.95 4.59
CA ASP A 103 -16.27 14.34 4.89
C ASP A 103 -15.19 15.32 4.41
N GLY A 104 -13.92 14.89 4.43
CA GLY A 104 -12.78 15.62 3.87
C GLY A 104 -12.66 15.55 2.34
N ASN A 105 -13.55 14.84 1.65
CA ASN A 105 -13.45 14.52 0.22
C ASN A 105 -12.12 13.81 -0.14
N LEU A 106 -11.67 12.93 0.75
CA LEU A 106 -10.39 12.20 0.62
C LEU A 106 -10.56 10.78 0.07
N LEU A 107 -11.75 10.38 -0.37
CA LEU A 107 -12.00 9.04 -0.89
C LEU A 107 -12.29 9.08 -2.39
N GLY A 108 -11.47 8.36 -3.15
CA GLY A 108 -11.72 7.92 -4.53
C GLY A 108 -12.05 6.43 -4.64
N PHE A 109 -11.65 5.63 -3.64
CA PHE A 109 -12.02 4.22 -3.56
C PHE A 109 -12.04 3.71 -2.12
N VAL A 110 -12.88 2.70 -1.87
CA VAL A 110 -12.89 1.89 -0.66
C VAL A 110 -13.15 0.43 -1.03
N TYR A 111 -12.19 -0.42 -0.76
CA TYR A 111 -12.26 -1.87 -0.92
C TYR A 111 -12.20 -2.54 0.44
N TRP A 112 -13.03 -3.55 0.67
CA TRP A 112 -12.99 -4.34 1.90
C TRP A 112 -12.93 -5.83 1.59
N TRP A 113 -12.09 -6.55 2.35
CA TRP A 113 -11.94 -7.98 2.21
C TRP A 113 -12.82 -8.70 3.23
N GLN A 114 -13.65 -9.60 2.76
CA GLN A 114 -14.45 -10.48 3.59
C GLN A 114 -14.86 -11.73 2.78
N ASP A 115 -14.99 -12.87 3.46
CA ASP A 115 -15.49 -14.12 2.88
C ASP A 115 -14.71 -14.59 1.64
N GLY A 116 -13.40 -14.29 1.62
CA GLY A 116 -12.48 -14.77 0.58
C GLY A 116 -12.42 -13.93 -0.69
N ALA A 117 -13.05 -12.75 -0.70
CA ALA A 117 -13.01 -11.82 -1.81
C ALA A 117 -12.89 -10.36 -1.33
N TRP A 118 -12.34 -9.51 -2.20
CA TRP A 118 -12.52 -8.07 -2.08
C TRP A 118 -13.94 -7.71 -2.51
N HIS A 119 -14.45 -6.64 -1.93
CA HIS A 119 -15.74 -6.04 -2.23
C HIS A 119 -15.54 -4.54 -2.32
N ARG A 120 -16.41 -3.88 -3.08
CA ARG A 120 -16.59 -2.43 -3.07
C ARG A 120 -18.05 -2.13 -3.37
N ILE A 121 -18.44 -0.88 -3.23
CA ILE A 121 -19.75 -0.45 -3.70
C ILE A 121 -19.89 -0.66 -5.23
N PRO A 122 -21.11 -0.89 -5.74
CA PRO A 122 -21.37 -0.72 -7.16
C PRO A 122 -21.07 0.74 -7.54
N TYR A 123 -20.22 0.95 -8.55
CA TYR A 123 -19.98 2.30 -9.03
C TYR A 123 -21.06 2.73 -10.02
N PRO A 124 -21.38 4.04 -10.10
CA PRO A 124 -22.20 4.56 -11.18
C PRO A 124 -21.56 4.25 -12.55
N ASP A 125 -22.39 4.00 -13.56
CA ASP A 125 -21.92 3.69 -14.93
C ASP A 125 -21.11 4.84 -15.54
N GLU A 126 -21.35 6.07 -15.08
CA GLU A 126 -20.67 7.28 -15.54
C GLU A 126 -19.29 7.49 -14.90
N LEU A 127 -18.90 6.68 -13.90
CA LEU A 127 -17.60 6.79 -13.25
C LEU A 127 -16.51 6.18 -14.16
N PRO A 128 -15.61 6.99 -14.74
CA PRO A 128 -14.62 6.47 -15.70
C PRO A 128 -13.50 5.70 -15.00
N GLU A 129 -13.09 6.15 -13.82
CA GLU A 129 -12.10 5.48 -12.96
C GLU A 129 -12.34 5.83 -11.48
N ASP A 130 -11.69 5.08 -10.59
CA ASP A 130 -11.75 5.27 -9.14
C ASP A 130 -10.42 5.73 -8.52
N GLY A 131 -9.40 5.99 -9.33
CA GLY A 131 -8.10 6.49 -8.87
C GLY A 131 -7.20 5.44 -8.22
N LEU A 132 -7.62 4.18 -8.09
CA LEU A 132 -6.79 3.12 -7.51
C LEU A 132 -5.49 2.91 -8.29
N ASP A 133 -5.54 2.96 -9.63
CA ASP A 133 -4.37 2.80 -10.51
C ASP A 133 -3.35 3.93 -10.31
N GLY A 134 -3.81 5.16 -10.05
CA GLY A 134 -2.94 6.30 -9.75
C GLY A 134 -2.40 6.32 -8.32
N ALA A 135 -3.17 5.84 -7.35
CA ALA A 135 -2.79 5.84 -5.94
C ALA A 135 -1.94 4.61 -5.55
N ALA A 136 -2.34 3.43 -5.99
CA ALA A 136 -1.79 2.14 -5.58
C ALA A 136 -1.70 1.14 -6.75
N PRO A 137 -0.96 1.45 -7.83
CA PRO A 137 -0.83 0.55 -9.00
C PRO A 137 -0.25 -0.83 -8.65
N TRP A 138 0.48 -0.92 -7.54
CA TRP A 138 1.08 -2.13 -6.98
C TRP A 138 0.06 -3.12 -6.39
N ALA A 139 -1.18 -2.70 -6.11
CA ALA A 139 -2.16 -3.50 -5.38
C ALA A 139 -2.62 -4.72 -6.18
N GLY A 140 -2.75 -4.59 -7.50
CA GLY A 140 -3.11 -5.71 -8.39
C GLY A 140 -1.95 -6.24 -9.25
N SER A 141 -0.77 -5.62 -9.16
CA SER A 141 0.32 -5.89 -10.10
C SER A 141 1.65 -6.10 -9.39
N HIS A 142 2.20 -7.30 -9.55
CA HIS A 142 3.53 -7.64 -9.07
C HIS A 142 4.63 -6.82 -9.77
N GLU A 143 4.47 -6.54 -11.06
CA GLU A 143 5.40 -5.72 -11.84
C GLU A 143 5.44 -4.28 -11.33
N GLU A 144 4.28 -3.65 -11.13
CA GLU A 144 4.16 -2.29 -10.60
C GLU A 144 4.71 -2.20 -9.16
N PHE A 145 4.44 -3.22 -8.34
CA PHE A 145 5.03 -3.32 -7.00
C PHE A 145 6.56 -3.33 -7.05
N LEU A 146 7.16 -4.19 -7.87
CA LEU A 146 8.61 -4.26 -7.99
C LEU A 146 9.17 -2.95 -8.54
N GLN A 147 8.53 -2.39 -9.55
CA GLN A 147 8.95 -1.11 -10.11
C GLN A 147 8.95 0.00 -9.06
N LEU A 148 7.88 0.13 -8.26
CA LEU A 148 7.79 1.11 -7.17
C LEU A 148 8.87 0.90 -6.09
N ALA A 149 9.11 -0.35 -5.70
CA ALA A 149 10.15 -0.69 -4.72
C ALA A 149 11.57 -0.34 -5.22
N LEU A 150 11.82 -0.46 -6.52
CA LEU A 150 13.12 -0.19 -7.14
C LEU A 150 13.32 1.29 -7.49
N ASP A 151 12.32 1.94 -8.09
CA ASP A 151 12.43 3.31 -8.60
C ASP A 151 12.46 4.36 -7.49
N SER A 152 11.95 4.03 -6.30
CA SER A 152 12.14 4.84 -5.10
C SER A 152 13.60 4.86 -4.58
N ARG A 153 14.52 4.16 -5.25
CA ARG A 153 15.92 4.01 -4.83
C ARG A 153 16.90 4.44 -5.91
N ASP A 154 17.87 5.27 -5.53
CA ASP A 154 19.03 5.62 -6.35
C ASP A 154 20.09 4.50 -6.33
N VAL A 155 19.70 3.32 -6.81
CA VAL A 155 20.59 2.16 -6.94
C VAL A 155 21.11 2.01 -8.38
N PRO A 156 22.39 1.67 -8.59
CA PRO A 156 22.92 1.42 -9.93
C PRO A 156 22.14 0.32 -10.65
N TYR A 157 21.97 0.46 -11.97
CA TYR A 157 21.31 -0.55 -12.79
C TYR A 157 21.84 -1.98 -12.56
N ALA A 158 23.17 -2.13 -12.41
CA ALA A 158 23.82 -3.42 -12.14
C ALA A 158 23.39 -4.09 -10.82
N ARG A 159 22.83 -3.34 -9.86
CA ARG A 159 22.31 -3.86 -8.59
C ARG A 159 20.78 -4.02 -8.58
N ARG A 160 20.06 -3.50 -9.57
CA ARG A 160 18.58 -3.58 -9.61
C ARG A 160 18.08 -5.01 -9.57
N GLY A 161 18.73 -5.95 -10.27
CA GLY A 161 18.37 -7.38 -10.21
C GLY A 161 18.55 -7.98 -8.82
N ILE A 162 19.66 -7.67 -8.14
CA ILE A 162 19.93 -8.16 -6.78
C ILE A 162 18.92 -7.57 -5.78
N LEU A 163 18.56 -6.30 -5.93
CA LEU A 163 17.55 -5.66 -5.10
C LEU A 163 16.16 -6.28 -5.35
N ALA A 164 15.77 -6.54 -6.59
CA ALA A 164 14.51 -7.20 -6.91
C ALA A 164 14.39 -8.56 -6.23
N GLU A 165 15.42 -9.41 -6.33
CA GLU A 165 15.46 -10.72 -5.64
C GLU A 165 15.43 -10.59 -4.11
N ALA A 166 16.01 -9.53 -3.55
CA ALA A 166 15.97 -9.27 -2.11
C ALA A 166 14.58 -8.82 -1.66
N VAL A 167 13.92 -7.96 -2.43
CA VAL A 167 12.53 -7.52 -2.21
C VAL A 167 11.59 -8.71 -2.24
N GLU A 168 11.68 -9.59 -3.23
CA GLU A 168 10.82 -10.77 -3.33
C GLU A 168 10.99 -11.72 -2.13
N ARG A 169 12.23 -12.02 -1.74
CA ARG A 169 12.51 -12.86 -0.57
C ARG A 169 11.98 -12.24 0.72
N PHE A 170 12.09 -10.92 0.85
CA PHE A 170 11.57 -10.21 2.00
C PHE A 170 10.03 -10.25 2.03
N VAL A 171 9.35 -10.00 0.90
CA VAL A 171 7.89 -10.12 0.78
C VAL A 171 7.41 -11.52 1.16
N ALA A 172 8.09 -12.57 0.70
CA ALA A 172 7.76 -13.95 1.06
C ALA A 172 7.87 -14.18 2.58
N SER A 173 8.95 -13.70 3.19
CA SER A 173 9.17 -13.82 4.64
C SER A 173 8.16 -13.00 5.45
N ALA A 174 7.86 -11.78 5.00
CA ALA A 174 6.90 -10.89 5.64
C ALA A 174 5.47 -11.44 5.59
N ARG A 175 5.07 -12.03 4.45
CA ARG A 175 3.77 -12.69 4.28
C ARG A 175 3.59 -13.85 5.26
N GLU A 176 4.66 -14.59 5.55
CA GLU A 176 4.64 -15.70 6.50
C GLU A 176 4.84 -15.26 7.96
N ARG A 177 5.06 -13.96 8.22
CA ARG A 177 5.46 -13.40 9.53
C ARG A 177 6.73 -14.07 10.08
N LYS A 178 7.72 -14.21 9.21
CA LYS A 178 9.01 -14.86 9.50
C LYS A 178 10.20 -13.99 9.12
N ALA A 179 9.98 -12.68 8.91
CA ALA A 179 11.11 -11.80 8.69
C ALA A 179 11.97 -11.75 9.97
N ASP A 180 13.28 -11.72 9.83
CA ASP A 180 14.22 -11.59 10.93
C ASP A 180 15.26 -10.52 10.61
N GLU A 181 16.22 -10.33 11.50
CA GLU A 181 17.32 -9.38 11.30
C GLU A 181 18.14 -9.69 10.04
N ALA A 182 18.32 -10.98 9.71
CA ALA A 182 19.03 -11.39 8.51
C ALA A 182 18.24 -11.04 7.24
N ALA A 183 16.92 -11.21 7.24
CA ALA A 183 16.04 -10.83 6.14
C ALA A 183 16.05 -9.31 5.91
N VAL A 184 16.00 -8.51 6.98
CA VAL A 184 16.12 -7.05 6.90
C VAL A 184 17.49 -6.65 6.37
N ALA A 185 18.57 -7.22 6.89
CA ALA A 185 19.92 -6.92 6.40
C ALA A 185 20.09 -7.29 4.91
N ALA A 186 19.53 -8.43 4.49
CA ALA A 186 19.57 -8.88 3.10
C ALA A 186 18.75 -7.97 2.16
N LEU A 187 17.64 -7.40 2.64
CA LEU A 187 16.86 -6.40 1.90
C LEU A 187 17.66 -5.10 1.72
N LEU A 188 18.29 -4.62 2.79
CA LEU A 188 18.94 -3.30 2.80
C LEU A 188 20.31 -3.28 2.10
N ALA A 189 21.04 -4.39 2.09
CA ALA A 189 22.38 -4.46 1.48
C ALA A 189 22.42 -4.02 0.00
N PRO A 190 21.52 -4.49 -0.89
CA PRO A 190 21.46 -3.99 -2.27
C PRO A 190 20.74 -2.64 -2.42
N ALA A 191 19.95 -2.21 -1.41
CA ALA A 191 19.20 -0.97 -1.43
C ALA A 191 20.03 0.29 -1.11
N GLN A 192 21.31 0.12 -0.74
CA GLN A 192 22.21 1.24 -0.47
C GLN A 192 22.37 2.13 -1.71
N ALA A 193 21.94 3.39 -1.57
CA ALA A 193 22.02 4.38 -2.63
C ALA A 193 23.47 4.72 -3.00
N VAL A 194 23.70 5.15 -4.25
CA VAL A 194 25.00 5.66 -4.71
C VAL A 194 25.34 6.96 -3.98
N GLN A 195 24.35 7.81 -3.83
CA GLN A 195 24.43 9.06 -3.08
C GLN A 195 23.27 9.08 -2.08
N GLY A 196 23.59 9.29 -0.80
CA GLY A 196 22.58 9.34 0.25
C GLY A 196 23.10 8.81 1.59
N PRO A 197 22.27 8.90 2.64
CA PRO A 197 22.59 8.32 3.93
C PRO A 197 22.71 6.80 3.82
N ALA A 198 23.52 6.21 4.70
CA ALA A 198 23.54 4.76 4.85
C ALA A 198 22.14 4.27 5.30
N PRO A 199 21.71 3.07 4.87
CA PRO A 199 20.49 2.46 5.40
C PRO A 199 20.49 2.40 6.92
N ARG A 200 19.31 2.50 7.53
CA ARG A 200 19.07 2.45 8.98
C ARG A 200 18.39 1.14 9.40
N PRO A 201 19.14 0.06 9.70
CA PRO A 201 18.54 -1.26 9.97
C PRO A 201 17.72 -1.31 11.26
N ASP A 202 18.08 -0.52 12.26
CA ASP A 202 17.34 -0.38 13.52
C ASP A 202 15.94 0.19 13.28
N VAL A 203 15.82 1.20 12.41
CA VAL A 203 14.53 1.78 12.00
C VAL A 203 13.71 0.75 11.22
N ALA A 204 14.34 0.03 10.29
CA ALA A 204 13.70 -1.03 9.52
C ALA A 204 13.12 -2.13 10.43
N LEU A 205 13.90 -2.58 11.42
CA LEU A 205 13.48 -3.60 12.38
C LEU A 205 12.35 -3.12 13.27
N ALA A 206 12.42 -1.88 13.78
CA ALA A 206 11.35 -1.31 14.59
C ALA A 206 10.02 -1.23 13.80
N LEU A 207 10.09 -0.83 12.53
CA LEU A 207 8.91 -0.77 11.66
C LEU A 207 8.37 -2.17 11.35
N ALA A 208 9.24 -3.13 11.01
CA ALA A 208 8.84 -4.52 10.76
C ALA A 208 8.22 -5.19 11.99
N ALA A 209 8.74 -4.89 13.20
CA ALA A 209 8.17 -5.35 14.45
C ALA A 209 6.76 -4.78 14.67
N ARG A 210 6.60 -3.47 14.47
CA ARG A 210 5.29 -2.79 14.58
C ARG A 210 4.28 -3.32 13.57
N ALA A 211 4.72 -3.65 12.35
CA ALA A 211 3.88 -4.26 11.33
C ALA A 211 3.55 -5.75 11.58
N GLY A 212 4.08 -6.36 12.64
CA GLY A 212 3.80 -7.74 13.01
C GLY A 212 4.30 -8.78 12.00
N ILE A 213 5.39 -8.48 11.28
CA ILE A 213 5.96 -9.38 10.26
C ILE A 213 7.22 -10.12 10.73
N LEU A 214 7.74 -9.80 11.92
CA LEU A 214 8.91 -10.46 12.48
C LEU A 214 8.58 -11.82 13.12
N ALA A 215 9.57 -12.72 13.14
CA ALA A 215 9.50 -14.06 13.75
C ALA A 215 9.64 -14.05 15.29
#